data_AF-A0A9Q8UVR3-F1
#
_entry.id   AF-A0A9Q8UVR3-F1
#
_cell.length_a   1.000
_cell.length_b   1.000
_cell.length_c   1.000
_cell.angle_alpha   90.00
_cell.angle_beta   90.00
_cell.angle_gamma   90.00
#
_symmetry.space_group_name_H-M   'P 1'
#
loop_
_entity.id
_entity.type
_entity.pdbx_description
1 polymer ?
#
loop_
_entity_poly.entity_id
_entity_poly.type
_entity_poly.pdbx_seq_one_letter_code
_entity_poly.pdbx_strand_id
1 'polypeptide(L)'
;MDRYQSNRPSQASATTTCQKCLKKGHYSYECTAPRQDRPYVSRPSRSQQFSNPKLAPKLSAVLPPADPKPEVKSVEMKAYSVLSTHLNMQS
;
A
#
# COMPACT_ATOMS: atom_id res chain seq x y z
N MET A 1 21.20 -12.31 6.83
CA MET A 1 20.42 -11.25 7.50
C MET A 1 21.37 -10.11 7.83
N ASP A 2 21.69 -9.30 6.83
CA ASP A 2 22.50 -8.10 6.99
C ASP A 2 21.59 -6.93 6.70
N ARG A 3 21.68 -5.86 7.49
CA ARG A 3 21.34 -4.44 7.22
C ARG A 3 20.87 -3.73 8.50
N TYR A 4 21.59 -3.86 9.60
CA TYR A 4 21.61 -2.77 10.59
C TYR A 4 22.83 -1.89 10.24
N GLN A 5 22.65 -1.05 9.21
CA GLN A 5 23.68 -0.09 8.82
C GLN A 5 23.81 0.94 9.95
N SER A 6 24.82 0.76 10.80
CA SER A 6 25.11 1.57 11.98
C SER A 6 25.73 2.94 11.66
N ASN A 7 25.95 3.25 10.38
CA ASN A 7 26.59 4.49 9.96
C ASN A 7 25.55 5.58 9.65
N ARG A 8 24.73 5.93 10.64
CA ARG A 8 23.84 7.10 10.55
C ARG A 8 24.63 8.36 10.93
N PRO A 9 24.61 9.41 10.12
CA PRO A 9 25.25 10.67 10.48
C PRO A 9 24.58 11.24 11.74
N SER A 10 25.40 11.69 12.69
CA SER A 10 24.97 12.23 13.98
C SER A 10 24.11 13.48 13.84
N GLN A 11 24.31 14.25 12.76
CA GLN A 11 23.53 15.45 12.44
C GLN A 11 22.60 15.19 11.25
N ALA A 12 21.43 15.81 11.28
CA ALA A 12 20.50 15.81 10.17
C ALA A 12 21.05 16.63 8.99
N SER A 13 20.99 16.07 7.78
CA SER A 13 21.22 16.85 6.56
C SER A 13 20.12 17.90 6.37
N ALA A 14 20.42 18.98 5.65
CA ALA A 14 19.45 20.00 5.26
C ALA A 14 18.26 19.41 4.45
N THR A 15 18.42 18.22 3.87
CA THR A 15 17.36 17.50 3.16
C THR A 15 16.52 16.59 4.06
N THR A 16 16.99 16.26 5.27
CA THR A 16 16.28 15.40 6.21
C THR A 16 14.95 16.03 6.61
N THR A 17 13.84 15.35 6.31
CA THR A 17 12.49 15.81 6.64
C THR A 17 11.97 15.10 7.89
N CYS A 18 11.52 15.88 8.87
CA CYS A 18 10.97 15.38 10.13
C CYS A 18 9.55 14.82 9.94
N GLN A 19 9.31 13.59 10.36
CA GLN A 19 7.98 12.93 10.25
C GLN A 19 6.92 13.49 11.21
N LYS A 20 7.31 14.29 12.22
CA LYS A 20 6.37 14.86 13.21
C LYS A 20 5.82 16.21 12.75
N CYS A 21 6.66 17.10 12.25
CA CYS A 21 6.27 18.46 11.85
C CYS A 21 6.40 18.73 10.35
N LEU A 22 6.91 17.78 9.56
CA LEU A 22 7.12 17.88 8.11
C LEU A 22 8.07 19.01 7.67
N LYS A 23 8.87 19.56 8.59
CA LYS A 23 9.94 20.54 8.30
C LYS A 23 11.27 19.82 8.04
N LYS A 24 12.17 20.49 7.33
CA LYS A 24 13.52 20.00 7.03
C LYS A 24 14.54 20.41 8.10
N GLY A 25 15.68 19.72 8.16
CA GLY A 25 16.86 20.13 8.94
C GLY A 25 17.01 19.47 10.31
N HIS A 26 16.14 18.55 10.72
CA HIS A 26 16.27 17.81 11.98
C HIS A 26 15.63 16.42 11.89
N TYR A 27 16.07 15.50 12.77
CA TYR A 27 15.44 14.20 12.89
C TYR A 27 14.18 14.25 13.76
N SER A 28 13.31 13.26 13.61
CA SER A 28 12.06 13.19 14.37
C SER A 28 12.25 13.11 15.89
N TYR A 29 13.38 12.57 16.37
CA TYR A 29 13.70 12.49 17.80
C TYR A 29 14.16 13.83 18.41
N GLU A 30 14.55 14.81 17.59
CA GLU A 30 14.97 16.15 18.01
C GLU A 30 13.86 17.19 17.82
N CYS A 31 12.68 16.76 17.39
CA CYS A 31 11.60 17.67 17.02
C CYS A 31 10.96 18.35 18.24
N THR A 32 11.27 19.63 18.41
CA THR A 32 10.73 20.52 19.46
C THR A 32 9.43 21.22 19.07
N ALA A 33 8.96 21.06 17.82
CA ALA A 33 7.72 21.67 17.36
C ALA A 33 6.55 21.25 18.27
N PRO A 34 5.72 22.20 18.72
CA PRO A 34 4.65 21.90 19.66
C PRO A 34 3.52 21.13 18.96
N ARG A 35 2.68 20.43 19.72
CA ARG A 35 1.73 19.46 19.14
C ARG A 35 0.69 20.09 18.23
N GLN A 36 0.27 21.32 18.49
CA GLN A 36 -0.66 22.05 17.65
C GLN A 36 -0.08 22.43 16.28
N ASP A 37 1.24 22.64 16.18
CA ASP A 37 1.90 23.00 14.93
C ASP A 37 2.28 21.77 14.10
N ARG A 38 2.18 20.57 14.69
CA ARG A 38 2.39 19.32 13.98
C ARG A 38 1.19 19.10 13.07
N PRO A 39 1.38 19.02 11.74
CA PRO A 39 0.27 18.79 10.83
C PRO A 39 -0.39 17.44 11.12
N TYR A 40 -1.46 17.44 11.92
CA TYR A 40 -2.31 16.29 12.11
C TYR A 40 -3.41 16.36 11.07
N VAL A 41 -3.15 15.78 9.90
CA VAL A 41 -4.20 15.50 8.94
C VAL A 41 -4.88 14.21 9.38
N SER A 42 -6.18 14.27 9.69
CA SER A 42 -6.98 13.07 9.92
C SER A 42 -6.83 12.15 8.72
N ARG A 43 -6.33 10.93 8.94
CA ARG A 43 -6.25 9.95 7.85
C ARG A 43 -7.67 9.50 7.49
N PRO A 44 -8.11 9.60 6.23
CA PRO A 44 -9.41 9.09 5.84
C PRO A 44 -9.46 7.60 6.10
N SER A 45 -10.59 7.12 6.63
CA SER A 45 -10.80 5.68 6.80
C SER A 45 -10.75 4.99 5.45
N ARG A 46 -10.46 3.68 5.43
CA ARG A 46 -10.45 2.89 4.19
C ARG A 46 -11.73 3.09 3.37
N SER A 47 -12.90 3.10 4.02
CA SER A 47 -14.18 3.36 3.36
C SER A 47 -14.27 4.79 2.80
N GLN A 48 -13.83 5.79 3.56
CA GLN A 48 -13.76 7.19 3.12
C GLN A 48 -12.83 7.38 1.92
N GLN A 49 -11.76 6.59 1.81
CA GLN A 49 -10.86 6.62 0.66
C GLN A 49 -11.58 6.18 -0.62
N PHE A 50 -12.41 5.13 -0.55
CA PHE A 50 -13.16 4.64 -1.71
C PHE A 50 -14.34 5.52 -2.12
N SER A 51 -14.82 6.42 -1.25
CA SER A 51 -15.86 7.39 -1.61
C SER A 51 -15.38 8.51 -2.55
N ASN A 52 -14.08 8.57 -2.86
CA ASN A 52 -13.53 9.60 -3.76
C ASN A 52 -13.72 9.18 -5.24
N PRO A 53 -14.62 9.83 -6.01
CA PRO A 53 -14.84 9.48 -7.41
C PRO A 53 -13.61 9.74 -8.29
N LYS A 54 -12.68 10.59 -7.84
CA LYS A 54 -11.39 10.84 -8.52
C LYS A 54 -10.40 9.68 -8.42
N LEU A 55 -10.53 8.84 -7.38
CA LEU A 55 -9.70 7.65 -7.18
C LEU A 55 -10.32 6.42 -7.83
N ALA A 56 -11.54 6.53 -8.36
CA ALA A 56 -12.17 5.44 -9.08
C ALA A 56 -11.34 5.12 -10.31
N PRO A 57 -10.88 3.86 -10.46
CA PRO A 57 -10.18 3.45 -11.67
C PRO A 57 -11.10 3.69 -12.86
N LYS A 58 -10.57 4.33 -13.91
CA LYS A 58 -11.29 4.43 -15.18
C LYS A 58 -11.45 3.00 -15.68
N LEU A 59 -12.70 2.52 -15.69
CA LEU A 59 -13.07 1.30 -16.39
C LEU A 59 -12.82 1.56 -17.88
N SER A 60 -11.59 1.36 -18.33
CA SER A 60 -11.29 1.34 -19.75
C SER A 60 -12.02 0.13 -20.31
N ALA A 61 -13.15 0.37 -20.95
CA ALA A 61 -13.90 -0.62 -21.72
C ALA A 61 -13.15 -0.99 -23.02
N VAL A 62 -11.82 -1.19 -22.92
CA VAL A 62 -11.10 -1.95 -23.92
C VAL A 62 -11.50 -3.38 -23.64
N LEU A 63 -12.58 -3.80 -24.29
CA LEU A 63 -12.77 -5.21 -24.56
C LEU A 63 -11.44 -5.67 -25.18
N PRO A 64 -10.75 -6.68 -24.62
CA PRO A 64 -9.63 -7.27 -25.34
C PRO A 64 -10.12 -7.56 -26.76
N PRO A 65 -9.29 -7.29 -27.79
CA PRO A 65 -9.67 -7.63 -29.16
C PRO A 65 -10.19 -9.07 -29.14
N ALA A 66 -11.37 -9.28 -29.72
CA ALA A 66 -11.95 -10.60 -29.80
C ALA A 66 -10.99 -11.44 -30.64
N ASP A 67 -10.09 -12.15 -29.97
CA ASP A 67 -9.28 -13.17 -30.59
C ASP A 67 -10.27 -14.13 -31.28
N PRO A 68 -10.02 -14.54 -32.55
CA PRO A 68 -10.87 -15.51 -33.19
C PRO A 68 -10.88 -16.76 -32.32
N LYS A 69 -12.05 -17.03 -31.73
CA LYS A 69 -12.37 -18.20 -30.91
C LYS A 69 -11.72 -19.44 -31.55
N PRO A 70 -10.65 -20.03 -30.99
CA PRO A 70 -10.24 -21.35 -31.44
C PRO A 70 -11.37 -22.30 -31.09
N GLU A 71 -11.87 -22.98 -32.11
CA GLU A 71 -12.90 -23.99 -32.00
C GLU A 71 -12.51 -25.02 -30.93
N VAL A 72 -13.36 -25.10 -29.90
CA VAL A 72 -13.21 -25.97 -28.75
C VAL A 72 -13.41 -27.41 -29.21
N LYS A 73 -12.34 -28.19 -29.37
CA LYS A 73 -12.46 -29.64 -29.32
C LYS A 73 -12.67 -30.02 -27.85
N SER A 74 -13.82 -30.61 -27.60
CA SER A 74 -14.25 -31.15 -26.31
C SER A 74 -13.19 -32.10 -25.74
N VAL A 75 -12.53 -31.70 -24.66
CA VAL A 75 -11.81 -32.65 -23.81
C VAL A 75 -12.28 -32.48 -22.37
N GLU A 76 -12.99 -33.53 -21.99
CA GLU A 76 -13.48 -34.01 -20.70
C GLU A 76 -13.08 -33.24 -19.42
N MET A 77 -14.13 -32.79 -18.72
CA MET A 77 -14.10 -32.21 -17.39
C MET A 77 -13.65 -33.25 -16.35
N LYS A 78 -12.46 -33.08 -15.77
CA LYS A 78 -12.16 -33.67 -14.46
C LYS A 78 -12.12 -32.57 -13.41
N ALA A 79 -13.13 -32.62 -12.55
CA ALA A 79 -13.30 -31.76 -11.39
C ALA A 79 -12.18 -32.00 -10.38
N TYR A 80 -11.47 -30.93 -10.02
CA TYR A 80 -10.60 -30.90 -8.84
C TYR A 80 -11.01 -29.70 -7.99
N SER A 81 -11.75 -30.02 -6.94
CA SER A 81 -12.16 -29.14 -5.85
C SER A 81 -10.95 -28.70 -5.04
N VAL A 82 -10.76 -27.39 -4.86
CA VAL A 82 -9.90 -26.86 -3.79
C VAL A 82 -10.74 -25.93 -2.93
N LEU A 83 -11.61 -26.52 -2.12
CA LEU A 83 -12.17 -25.88 -0.94
C LEU A 83 -11.20 -26.11 0.22
N SER A 84 -10.89 -25.03 0.93
CA SER A 84 -10.62 -25.00 2.37
C SER A 84 -9.31 -25.58 2.90
N THR A 85 -8.33 -24.71 3.14
CA THR A 85 -7.36 -24.88 4.23
C THR A 85 -7.03 -23.55 4.93
N HIS A 86 -7.97 -23.01 5.71
CA HIS A 86 -7.62 -22.21 6.88
C HIS A 86 -8.54 -22.57 8.04
N LEU A 87 -8.21 -23.68 8.68
CA LEU A 87 -8.64 -24.01 10.04
C LEU A 87 -7.49 -24.78 10.70
N ASN A 88 -6.64 -24.08 11.44
CA ASN A 88 -6.18 -24.58 12.73
C ASN A 88 -5.66 -23.42 13.59
N MET A 89 -6.58 -22.75 14.28
CA MET A 89 -6.27 -21.97 15.48
C MET A 89 -6.61 -22.89 16.65
N GLN A 90 -5.59 -23.56 17.21
CA GLN A 90 -5.72 -24.38 18.41
C GLN A 90 -5.05 -23.69 19.59
N SER A 91 -5.85 -23.64 20.66
CA SER A 91 -5.58 -23.41 22.09
C SER A 91 -5.18 -22.02 22.56
#